data_AF-A0A4Q3WR79-F1
#
_entry.id   AF-A0A4Q3WR79-F1
#
_cell.length_a   1.000
_cell.length_b   1.000
_cell.length_c   1.000
_cell.angle_alpha   90.00
_cell.angle_beta   90.00
_cell.angle_gamma   90.00
#
_symmetry.space_group_name_H-M   'P 1'
#
loop_
_entity.id
_entity.type
_entity.pdbx_description
1 polymer ?
#
loop_
_entity_poly.entity_id
_entity_poly.type
_entity_poly.pdbx_seq_one_letter_code
_entity_poly.pdbx_strand_id
1 'polypeptide(L)'
;DGIQPYLKSEQIFQCPSNNDVQPDRTSATPTPAQPGYTDYAYNTALGSQPGTNAASGSGVSLSALENSSLTVMFLESFVENPPFPSNNGSARNASRGGGSTTAPIASISNLKADRHLDGSNLTFADGHVKWTKAVNSTGYANFYGTNAPFAVSGNNPTLHPFDTTLTFYGASA
;
A
#
# COMPACT_ATOMS: atom_id res chain seq x y z
N ASP A 1 9.77 9.64 -4.74
CA ASP A 1 10.81 10.54 -5.28
C ASP A 1 11.24 10.21 -6.70
N GLY A 2 11.52 8.95 -7.06
CA GLY A 2 12.00 8.60 -8.42
C GLY A 2 11.13 9.06 -9.61
N ILE A 3 9.89 9.47 -9.40
CA ILE A 3 8.98 10.02 -10.44
C ILE A 3 8.93 11.56 -10.47
N GLN A 4 9.59 12.24 -9.53
CA GLN A 4 9.59 13.72 -9.44
C GLN A 4 10.12 14.44 -10.70
N PRO A 5 11.05 13.89 -11.51
CA PRO A 5 11.41 14.51 -12.78
C PRO A 5 10.23 14.72 -13.74
N TYR A 6 9.18 13.88 -13.62
CA TYR A 6 7.98 13.94 -14.45
C TYR A 6 6.85 14.75 -13.81
N LEU A 7 6.72 14.70 -12.48
CA LEU A 7 5.65 15.38 -11.75
C LEU A 7 5.99 16.84 -11.40
N LYS A 8 7.27 17.14 -11.14
CA LYS A 8 7.82 18.46 -10.78
C LYS A 8 7.14 19.18 -9.60
N SER A 9 6.32 18.47 -8.83
CA SER A 9 5.65 19.01 -7.65
C SER A 9 5.44 17.90 -6.63
N GLU A 10 5.88 18.16 -5.39
CA GLU A 10 5.62 17.28 -4.25
C GLU A 10 4.16 17.39 -3.76
N GLN A 11 3.45 18.48 -4.10
CA GLN A 11 2.05 18.67 -3.69
C GLN A 11 1.12 17.58 -4.24
N ILE A 12 1.50 16.93 -5.34
CA ILE A 12 0.75 15.81 -5.92
C ILE A 12 0.71 14.59 -4.97
N PHE A 13 1.68 14.48 -4.06
CA PHE A 13 1.72 13.41 -3.06
C PHE A 13 0.93 13.75 -1.79
N GLN A 14 0.41 14.97 -1.69
CA GLN A 14 -0.32 15.45 -0.53
C GLN A 14 -1.80 15.57 -0.88
N CYS A 15 -2.64 15.09 0.02
CA CYS A 15 -4.06 15.34 -0.02
C CYS A 15 -4.33 16.77 0.51
N PRO A 16 -5.07 17.63 -0.22
CA PRO A 16 -5.36 18.99 0.24
C PRO A 16 -6.18 19.09 1.53
N SER A 17 -6.93 18.04 1.89
CA SER A 17 -7.67 17.96 3.15
C SER A 17 -6.88 17.26 4.26
N ASN A 18 -5.62 16.91 4.02
CA ASN A 18 -4.77 16.28 5.01
C ASN A 18 -4.43 17.25 6.15
N ASN A 19 -4.64 16.79 7.39
CA ASN A 19 -4.23 17.49 8.60
C ASN A 19 -3.23 16.64 9.44
N ASP A 20 -2.69 15.58 8.84
CA ASP A 20 -1.70 14.70 9.47
C ASP A 20 -0.31 15.35 9.54
N VAL A 21 0.64 14.64 10.15
CA VAL A 21 2.04 15.07 10.27
C VAL A 21 2.63 15.39 8.89
N GLN A 22 3.27 16.55 8.77
CA GLN A 22 3.97 17.00 7.58
C GLN A 22 5.50 16.79 7.72
N PRO A 23 6.24 16.68 6.61
CA PRO A 23 7.70 16.58 6.65
C PRO A 23 8.34 17.83 7.28
N ASP A 24 9.28 17.61 8.19
CA ASP A 24 10.11 18.67 8.76
C ASP A 24 11.23 19.08 7.78
N ARG A 25 11.02 20.22 7.11
CA ARG A 25 11.97 20.79 6.15
C ARG A 25 13.29 21.25 6.79
N THR A 26 13.38 21.27 8.12
CA THR A 26 14.61 21.62 8.87
C THR A 26 15.42 20.40 9.31
N SER A 27 14.86 19.19 9.19
CA SER A 27 15.55 17.95 9.54
C SER A 27 16.67 17.61 8.54
N ALA A 28 17.77 17.04 9.06
CA ALA A 28 18.87 16.54 8.24
C ALA A 28 18.50 15.27 7.44
N THR A 29 17.37 14.63 7.74
CA THR A 29 16.85 13.49 6.98
C THR A 29 16.31 13.98 5.63
N PRO A 30 16.65 13.36 4.49
CA PRO A 30 16.07 13.76 3.20
C PRO A 30 14.53 13.71 3.23
N THR A 31 13.85 14.76 2.75
CA THR A 31 12.38 14.88 2.77
C THR A 31 11.63 13.62 2.30
N PRO A 32 12.04 12.93 1.22
CA PRO A 32 11.36 11.71 0.77
C PRO A 32 11.44 10.51 1.73
N ALA A 33 12.36 10.55 2.69
CA ALA A 33 12.53 9.54 3.73
C ALA A 33 11.83 9.93 5.04
N GLN A 34 11.26 11.13 5.13
CA GLN A 34 10.59 11.61 6.33
C GLN A 34 9.13 11.15 6.42
N PRO A 35 8.57 11.04 7.64
CA PRO A 35 7.14 10.89 7.85
C PRO A 35 6.33 12.02 7.20
N GLY A 36 5.16 11.68 6.65
CA GLY A 36 4.26 12.67 6.06
C GLY A 36 4.63 13.13 4.65
N TYR A 37 5.68 12.56 4.04
CA TYR A 37 6.09 12.95 2.68
C TYR A 37 5.03 12.68 1.61
N THR A 38 4.16 11.69 1.85
CA THR A 38 3.03 11.37 0.97
C THR A 38 1.87 10.84 1.79
N ASP A 39 0.67 11.12 1.32
CA ASP A 39 -0.60 10.60 1.84
C ASP A 39 -1.04 9.31 1.13
N TYR A 40 -0.17 8.76 0.28
CA TYR A 40 -0.38 7.51 -0.42
C TYR A 40 0.66 6.48 -0.03
N ALA A 41 0.22 5.24 0.14
CA ALA A 41 1.10 4.11 0.34
C ALA A 41 1.11 3.19 -0.89
N TYR A 42 2.28 2.62 -1.13
CA TYR A 42 2.52 1.65 -2.19
C TYR A 42 2.33 0.21 -1.70
N ASN A 43 1.76 -0.64 -2.56
CA ASN A 43 1.73 -2.08 -2.38
C ASN A 43 3.13 -2.68 -2.51
N THR A 44 3.77 -2.94 -1.37
CA THR A 44 5.13 -3.50 -1.35
C THR A 44 5.23 -4.90 -1.91
N ALA A 45 4.14 -5.65 -2.03
CA ALA A 45 4.15 -6.97 -2.66
C ALA A 45 4.61 -6.92 -4.12
N LEU A 46 4.38 -5.78 -4.79
CA LEU A 46 4.83 -5.53 -6.16
C LEU A 46 6.34 -5.22 -6.24
N GLY A 47 6.94 -4.78 -5.14
CA GLY A 47 8.34 -4.37 -5.04
C GLY A 47 9.27 -5.37 -4.37
N SER A 48 8.76 -6.56 -4.00
CA SER A 48 9.44 -7.56 -3.16
C SER A 48 9.48 -8.92 -3.83
N GLN A 49 10.51 -9.74 -3.55
CA GLN A 49 10.49 -11.13 -4.04
C GLN A 49 9.46 -11.96 -3.26
N PRO A 50 8.73 -12.88 -3.93
CA PRO A 50 7.89 -13.84 -3.24
C PRO A 50 8.68 -14.62 -2.19
N GLY A 51 8.13 -14.75 -0.98
CA GLY A 51 8.77 -15.44 0.16
C GLY A 51 9.83 -14.63 0.92
N THR A 52 10.05 -13.35 0.58
CA THR A 52 11.02 -12.48 1.29
C THR A 52 10.32 -11.33 2.01
N ASN A 53 10.98 -10.78 3.05
CA ASN A 53 10.59 -9.49 3.61
C ASN A 53 10.66 -8.42 2.52
N ALA A 54 9.84 -7.37 2.63
CA ALA A 54 9.79 -6.30 1.65
C ALA A 54 11.16 -5.63 1.46
N ALA A 55 11.91 -6.07 0.46
CA ALA A 55 13.21 -5.53 0.10
C ALA A 55 13.03 -4.76 -1.20
N SER A 56 13.18 -3.44 -1.12
CA SER A 56 13.16 -2.58 -2.31
C SER A 56 14.20 -3.08 -3.32
N GLY A 57 13.78 -3.38 -4.55
CA GLY A 57 14.70 -3.64 -5.66
C GLY A 57 14.60 -5.01 -6.32
N SER A 58 13.61 -5.83 -5.97
CA SER A 58 13.40 -7.14 -6.62
C SER A 58 11.98 -7.29 -7.15
N GLY A 59 11.50 -6.25 -7.83
CA GLY A 59 10.12 -6.13 -8.30
C GLY A 59 9.58 -7.36 -9.02
N VAL A 60 8.27 -7.50 -8.97
CA VAL A 60 7.54 -8.56 -9.65
C VAL A 60 7.54 -8.27 -11.15
N SER A 61 7.78 -9.30 -11.99
CA SER A 61 7.62 -9.16 -13.44
C SER A 61 6.16 -8.79 -13.75
N LEU A 62 5.94 -7.84 -14.68
CA LEU A 62 4.58 -7.55 -15.16
C LEU A 62 3.88 -8.81 -15.69
N SER A 63 4.63 -9.74 -16.28
CA SER A 63 4.10 -11.01 -16.76
C SER A 63 3.69 -11.99 -15.65
N ALA A 64 4.14 -11.75 -14.42
CA ALA A 64 3.79 -12.57 -13.27
C ALA A 64 2.52 -12.09 -12.57
N LEU A 65 1.99 -10.90 -12.89
CA LEU A 65 0.73 -10.42 -12.35
C LEU A 65 -0.43 -11.23 -12.92
N GLU A 66 -1.18 -11.91 -12.07
CA GLU A 66 -2.29 -12.76 -12.51
C GLU A 66 -3.54 -11.96 -12.87
N ASN A 67 -3.87 -10.95 -12.05
CA ASN A 67 -5.04 -10.08 -12.27
C ASN A 67 -4.67 -8.62 -12.05
N SER A 68 -4.18 -7.94 -13.09
CA SER A 68 -3.76 -6.53 -13.01
C SER A 68 -4.90 -5.58 -12.64
N SER A 69 -6.14 -5.89 -13.04
CA SER A 69 -7.34 -5.10 -12.74
C SER A 69 -7.89 -5.29 -11.32
N LEU A 70 -7.42 -6.31 -10.60
CA LEU A 70 -7.77 -6.56 -9.19
C LEU A 70 -6.61 -6.24 -8.25
N THR A 71 -5.39 -6.13 -8.76
CA THR A 71 -4.19 -5.86 -7.96
C THR A 71 -4.04 -4.36 -7.71
N VAL A 72 -4.18 -3.92 -6.46
CA VAL A 72 -4.01 -2.51 -6.08
C VAL A 72 -2.53 -2.18 -5.95
N MET A 73 -2.11 -1.07 -6.57
CA MET A 73 -0.76 -0.51 -6.51
C MET A 73 -0.61 0.56 -5.44
N PHE A 74 -1.56 1.49 -5.36
CA PHE A 74 -1.54 2.61 -4.44
C PHE A 74 -2.90 2.80 -3.79
N LEU A 75 -2.88 3.16 -2.52
CA LEU A 75 -4.04 3.52 -1.73
C LEU A 75 -3.67 4.59 -0.71
N GLU A 76 -4.69 5.17 -0.08
CA GLU A 76 -4.50 6.19 0.96
C GLU A 76 -3.71 5.65 2.13
N SER A 77 -2.89 6.51 2.71
CA SER A 77 -2.24 6.27 3.98
C SER A 77 -2.26 7.51 4.84
N PHE A 78 -1.85 7.34 6.08
CA PHE A 78 -1.61 8.45 7.00
C PHE A 78 -0.45 8.14 7.91
N VAL A 79 0.06 9.17 8.56
CA VAL A 79 1.02 9.02 9.66
C VAL A 79 0.34 9.54 10.93
N GLU A 80 0.00 8.61 11.80
CA GLU A 80 -0.39 8.94 13.17
C GLU A 80 0.87 9.39 13.94
N ASN A 81 0.75 10.45 14.74
CA ASN A 81 1.88 11.06 15.46
C ASN A 81 2.11 10.37 16.83
N PRO A 82 3.15 9.52 17.01
CA PRO A 82 3.78 9.38 18.33
C PRO A 82 5.33 9.22 18.24
N PRO A 83 6.10 9.25 19.36
CA PRO A 83 7.52 9.66 19.38
C PRO A 83 8.53 8.65 18.80
N PHE A 84 8.09 7.67 18.02
CA PHE A 84 8.93 6.59 17.51
C PHE A 84 8.96 6.58 15.98
N PRO A 85 10.12 6.75 15.33
CA PRO A 85 10.26 6.72 13.87
C PRO A 85 10.08 5.31 13.25
N SER A 86 9.57 4.33 14.01
CA SER A 86 9.65 2.91 13.63
C SER A 86 8.55 2.41 12.71
N ASN A 87 7.46 3.16 12.48
CA ASN A 87 6.37 2.70 11.61
C ASN A 87 6.23 3.60 10.38
N ASN A 88 7.13 3.42 9.41
CA ASN A 88 6.83 3.58 7.98
C ASN A 88 6.03 4.84 7.57
N GLY A 89 6.45 6.00 8.08
CA GLY A 89 5.85 7.28 7.67
C GLY A 89 6.32 7.80 6.30
N SER A 90 7.34 7.17 5.70
CA SER A 90 7.65 7.40 4.28
C SER A 90 6.64 6.63 3.41
N ALA A 91 6.52 6.98 2.13
CA ALA A 91 5.65 6.44 1.07
C ALA A 91 5.49 4.91 0.93
N ARG A 92 6.10 4.14 1.80
CA ARG A 92 6.66 2.84 1.51
C ARG A 92 5.79 1.67 1.89
N ASN A 93 4.75 1.75 2.72
CA ASN A 93 4.15 0.51 3.23
C ASN A 93 2.64 0.52 3.38
N ALA A 94 1.93 0.18 2.29
CA ALA A 94 0.51 -0.13 2.34
C ALA A 94 0.21 -1.58 2.75
N SER A 95 1.24 -2.40 3.02
CA SER A 95 1.22 -3.54 3.95
C SER A 95 2.48 -4.38 3.73
N ARG A 96 3.27 -4.52 4.80
CA ARG A 96 4.26 -5.58 4.92
C ARG A 96 3.53 -6.86 5.31
N GLY A 97 3.19 -7.74 4.35
CA GLY A 97 2.81 -9.14 4.61
C GLY A 97 1.79 -9.35 5.74
N GLY A 98 0.94 -8.36 5.97
CA GLY A 98 0.03 -8.28 7.10
C GLY A 98 -1.38 -8.18 6.57
N GLY A 99 -2.20 -9.17 6.91
CA GLY A 99 -3.54 -9.32 6.38
C GLY A 99 -3.99 -10.76 6.53
N SER A 100 -5.29 -10.94 6.75
CA SER A 100 -5.89 -12.27 6.81
C SER A 100 -5.69 -13.00 5.48
N THR A 101 -5.42 -14.31 5.53
CA THR A 101 -5.42 -15.19 4.35
C THR A 101 -6.84 -15.55 3.91
N THR A 102 -7.86 -15.24 4.71
CA THR A 102 -9.25 -15.70 4.52
C THR A 102 -10.30 -14.60 4.61
N ALA A 103 -9.93 -13.38 4.98
CA ALA A 103 -10.87 -12.28 5.21
C ALA A 103 -10.42 -10.99 4.52
N PRO A 104 -11.38 -10.12 4.13
CA PRO A 104 -11.07 -8.76 3.73
C PRO A 104 -10.23 -8.04 4.79
N ILE A 105 -9.38 -7.12 4.34
CA ILE A 105 -8.64 -6.18 5.18
C ILE A 105 -9.63 -5.32 5.94
N ALA A 106 -9.73 -5.59 7.24
CA ALA A 106 -10.33 -4.68 8.20
C ALA A 106 -9.34 -3.62 8.72
N SER A 107 -8.03 -3.84 8.60
CA SER A 107 -6.99 -2.88 8.97
C SER A 107 -5.63 -3.23 8.37
N ILE A 108 -5.09 -2.35 7.52
CA ILE A 108 -3.63 -2.24 7.37
C ILE A 108 -3.20 -1.11 8.31
N SER A 109 -2.07 -1.28 8.99
CA SER A 109 -1.40 -0.17 9.69
C SER A 109 -1.25 1.04 8.77
N ASN A 110 -1.61 2.23 9.24
CA ASN A 110 -1.43 3.50 8.51
C ASN A 110 -2.34 3.68 7.28
N LEU A 111 -3.49 3.01 7.19
CA LEU A 111 -4.51 3.24 6.15
C LEU A 111 -5.55 4.28 6.61
N LYS A 112 -5.82 5.29 5.78
CA LYS A 112 -6.91 6.28 6.00
C LYS A 112 -8.00 6.13 4.95
N ALA A 113 -8.78 5.06 5.08
CA ALA A 113 -9.75 4.64 4.08
C ALA A 113 -10.92 5.62 3.91
N ASP A 114 -11.24 6.41 4.93
CA ASP A 114 -12.41 7.30 4.97
C ASP A 114 -12.11 8.76 4.60
N ARG A 115 -10.88 9.09 4.20
CA ARG A 115 -10.40 10.47 3.99
C ARG A 115 -11.22 11.27 2.97
N HIS A 116 -11.77 10.61 1.95
CA HIS A 116 -12.41 11.24 0.79
C HIS A 116 -13.89 10.88 0.71
N LEU A 117 -14.72 11.60 1.47
CA LEU A 117 -16.18 11.39 1.53
C LEU A 117 -16.57 10.00 2.06
N ASP A 118 -15.93 9.59 3.17
CA ASP A 118 -15.97 8.24 3.76
C ASP A 118 -15.51 7.12 2.81
N GLY A 119 -14.57 7.45 1.93
CA GLY A 119 -13.97 6.50 0.99
C GLY A 119 -12.64 7.03 0.49
N SER A 120 -12.14 6.37 -0.55
CA SER A 120 -10.84 6.70 -1.12
C SER A 120 -10.68 6.18 -2.54
N ASN A 121 -9.64 6.67 -3.22
CA ASN A 121 -9.25 6.16 -4.53
C ASN A 121 -8.26 5.00 -4.38
N LEU A 122 -8.59 3.87 -5.00
CA LEU A 122 -7.68 2.75 -5.19
C LEU A 122 -7.17 2.75 -6.63
N THR A 123 -5.86 2.71 -6.81
CA THR A 123 -5.23 2.62 -8.13
C THR A 123 -4.75 1.20 -8.38
N PHE A 124 -5.08 0.64 -9.53
CA PHE A 124 -4.82 -0.75 -9.90
C PHE A 124 -3.60 -0.88 -10.81
N ALA A 125 -3.05 -2.09 -10.90
CA ALA A 125 -1.83 -2.37 -11.68
C ALA A 125 -2.02 -2.20 -13.19
N ASP A 126 -3.25 -2.21 -13.68
CA ASP A 126 -3.61 -1.87 -15.06
C ASP A 126 -3.75 -0.35 -15.32
N GLY A 127 -3.61 0.47 -14.28
CA GLY A 127 -3.69 1.94 -14.36
C GLY A 127 -5.09 2.52 -14.11
N HIS A 128 -6.12 1.69 -13.92
CA HIS A 128 -7.44 2.20 -13.52
C HIS A 128 -7.42 2.74 -12.10
N VAL A 129 -8.32 3.68 -11.83
CA VAL A 129 -8.57 4.23 -10.49
C VAL A 129 -10.04 4.07 -10.19
N LYS A 130 -10.37 3.60 -8.99
CA LYS A 130 -11.75 3.42 -8.54
C LYS A 130 -11.93 4.00 -7.14
N TRP A 131 -12.97 4.81 -6.98
CA TRP A 131 -13.40 5.23 -5.65
C TRP A 131 -14.10 4.07 -4.92
N THR A 132 -13.71 3.82 -3.67
CA THR A 132 -14.21 2.72 -2.85
C THR A 132 -14.68 3.26 -1.50
N LYS A 133 -15.91 2.91 -1.11
CA LYS A 133 -16.47 3.27 0.20
C LYS A 133 -15.74 2.52 1.30
N ALA A 134 -15.36 3.23 2.35
CA ALA A 134 -14.77 2.65 3.55
C ALA A 134 -15.85 2.00 4.42
N VAL A 135 -15.48 0.96 5.17
CA VAL A 135 -16.33 0.42 6.25
C VAL A 135 -16.01 1.06 7.60
N ASN A 136 -14.79 1.56 7.75
CA ASN A 136 -14.28 2.30 8.90
C ASN A 136 -13.04 3.08 8.46
N SER A 137 -12.42 3.83 9.36
CA SER A 137 -11.27 4.68 9.03
C SER A 137 -10.05 3.94 8.45
N THR A 138 -9.95 2.63 8.65
CA THR A 138 -8.77 1.82 8.29
C THR A 138 -9.08 0.65 7.35
N GLY A 139 -10.27 0.58 6.75
CA GLY A 139 -10.66 -0.63 6.02
C GLY A 139 -11.80 -0.47 5.02
N TYR A 140 -11.90 -1.47 4.14
CA TYR A 140 -12.96 -1.61 3.12
C TYR A 140 -13.62 -2.98 3.25
N ALA A 141 -14.91 -3.08 2.90
CA ALA A 141 -15.67 -4.33 3.05
C ALA A 141 -15.12 -5.50 2.21
N ASN A 142 -14.61 -5.17 1.02
CA ASN A 142 -14.30 -6.11 -0.04
C ASN A 142 -12.90 -5.86 -0.64
N PHE A 143 -11.92 -5.59 0.22
CA PHE A 143 -10.53 -5.39 -0.19
C PHE A 143 -9.64 -6.37 0.55
N TYR A 144 -8.77 -7.10 -0.13
CA TYR A 144 -8.01 -8.21 0.45
C TYR A 144 -6.51 -7.90 0.56
N GLY A 145 -5.88 -8.48 1.58
CA GLY A 145 -4.47 -8.23 1.90
C GLY A 145 -3.53 -9.03 1.03
N THR A 146 -2.24 -8.73 1.12
CA THR A 146 -1.18 -9.40 0.34
C THR A 146 -1.14 -10.91 0.52
N ASN A 147 -1.65 -11.44 1.65
CA ASN A 147 -1.61 -12.87 1.95
C ASN A 147 -2.87 -13.64 1.49
N ALA A 148 -3.91 -12.95 1.02
CA ALA A 148 -5.13 -13.59 0.56
C ALA A 148 -5.01 -13.92 -0.95
N PRO A 149 -4.97 -15.21 -1.33
CA PRO A 149 -4.87 -15.60 -2.73
C PRO A 149 -6.13 -15.21 -3.52
N PHE A 150 -6.05 -15.17 -4.85
CA PHE A 150 -7.18 -14.91 -5.74
C PHE A 150 -8.30 -15.94 -5.59
N ALA A 151 -7.97 -17.19 -5.24
CA ALA A 151 -8.98 -18.18 -4.87
C ALA A 151 -9.86 -17.76 -3.66
N VAL A 152 -9.34 -16.91 -2.78
CA VAL A 152 -10.04 -16.35 -1.61
C VAL A 152 -10.65 -14.98 -1.92
N SER A 153 -9.88 -14.08 -2.54
CA SER A 153 -10.39 -12.73 -2.83
C SER A 153 -11.43 -12.74 -3.95
N GLY A 154 -11.42 -13.74 -4.82
CA GLY A 154 -12.29 -13.82 -6.00
C GLY A 154 -12.16 -12.57 -6.86
N ASN A 155 -13.28 -11.94 -7.18
CA ASN A 155 -13.34 -10.71 -7.99
C ASN A 155 -13.13 -9.42 -7.18
N ASN A 156 -12.69 -9.53 -5.93
CA ASN A 156 -12.47 -8.36 -5.07
C ASN A 156 -11.06 -7.80 -5.25
N PRO A 157 -10.89 -6.47 -5.16
CA PRO A 157 -9.57 -5.83 -5.10
C PRO A 157 -8.68 -6.45 -4.03
N THR A 158 -7.38 -6.60 -4.32
CA THR A 158 -6.41 -7.22 -3.43
C THR A 158 -5.03 -6.58 -3.54
N LEU A 159 -4.23 -6.66 -2.49
CA LEU A 159 -2.79 -6.37 -2.53
C LEU A 159 -1.96 -7.58 -2.96
N HIS A 160 -2.60 -8.72 -3.22
CA HIS A 160 -1.95 -9.94 -3.67
C HIS A 160 -1.62 -9.89 -5.17
N PRO A 161 -0.36 -10.04 -5.58
CA PRO A 161 0.02 -9.92 -6.98
C PRO A 161 -0.11 -11.21 -7.81
N PHE A 162 0.03 -12.41 -7.19
CA PHE A 162 -0.02 -13.73 -7.86
C PHE A 162 -0.11 -14.92 -6.89
N ASP A 163 -0.97 -15.89 -7.20
CA ASP A 163 -1.12 -17.18 -6.52
C ASP A 163 -0.01 -18.14 -7.00
N THR A 164 1.18 -18.10 -6.40
CA THR A 164 2.22 -19.08 -6.78
C THR A 164 1.74 -20.53 -6.61
N THR A 165 2.01 -21.38 -7.61
CA THR A 165 1.98 -22.85 -7.48
C THR A 165 3.26 -23.43 -6.87
N LEU A 166 4.26 -22.61 -6.56
CA LEU A 166 5.48 -23.08 -5.88
C LEU A 166 5.23 -23.18 -4.37
N THR A 167 5.34 -24.41 -3.89
CA THR A 167 5.12 -24.86 -2.51
C THR A 167 5.92 -24.01 -1.51
N PHE A 168 5.25 -23.18 -0.72
CA PHE A 168 5.86 -22.36 0.34
C PHE A 168 5.83 -23.01 1.74
N TYR A 169 5.74 -24.33 1.84
CA TYR A 169 6.04 -25.02 3.10
C TYR A 169 7.55 -25.25 3.24
N GLY A 170 8.28 -24.15 3.42
CA GLY A 170 9.58 -24.15 4.06
C GLY A 170 9.41 -23.85 5.54
N ALA A 171 8.71 -24.74 6.27
CA ALA A 171 8.92 -24.82 7.70
C ALA A 171 10.36 -25.32 7.88
N SER A 172 11.25 -24.44 8.34
CA SER A 172 12.55 -24.87 8.84
C SER A 172 12.31 -25.80 10.02
N ALA A 173 12.75 -27.05 9.86
CA ALA A 173 13.07 -27.93 10.98
C ALA A 173 14.22 -27.33 11.82
#